data_AF-E3ZP03-F1
#
_entry.id   AF-E3ZP03-F1
#
_cell.length_a   1.000
_cell.length_b   1.000
_cell.length_c   1.000
_cell.angle_alpha   90.00
_cell.angle_beta   90.00
_cell.angle_gamma   90.00
#
_symmetry.space_group_name_H-M   'P 1'
#
loop_
_entity.id
_entity.type
_entity.pdbx_description
1 polymer ?
#
loop_
_entity_poly.entity_id
_entity_poly.type
_entity_poly.pdbx_seq_one_letter_code
_entity_poly.pdbx_strand_id
1 'polypeptide(L)'
;MLKKIITTVTLATLIFTLSACGTTLAPYDANKDLGEQINYTITGIDAGAGIMLATQNAIEDYHLDDDNWQLQTSSTAAMTSTLQKAIKDKRPIVVTGWTPHWMFTKFDLKFLEDPKNVYGNAENIHTIVRKGLKEDKPSAYEVLDNFFWTAEDMSEVMLEVNDGVDPEEAAKKWVKNNPEKVAKWTDGVKKVDGEEIKLTYVAWDSEIASTNVVAEALRQVGYDTTIQAMEIQPMWASVAT
;
A
#
# COMPACT_ATOMS: atom_id res chain seq x y z
N MET A 1 -48.12 24.25 -47.71
CA MET A 1 -46.77 23.70 -47.46
C MET A 1 -46.04 24.45 -46.34
N LEU A 2 -46.63 24.58 -45.14
CA LEU A 2 -46.03 25.42 -44.08
C LEU A 2 -46.37 24.97 -42.64
N LYS A 3 -46.52 23.65 -42.41
CA LYS A 3 -46.82 23.11 -41.06
C LYS A 3 -45.98 21.88 -40.66
N LYS A 4 -45.03 21.43 -41.50
CA LYS A 4 -44.17 20.27 -41.21
C LYS A 4 -42.70 20.61 -40.93
N ILE A 5 -42.32 21.89 -40.92
CA ILE A 5 -40.91 22.32 -40.72
C ILE A 5 -40.64 22.74 -39.25
N ILE A 6 -41.68 22.98 -38.45
CA ILE A 6 -41.50 23.53 -37.09
C ILE A 6 -41.20 22.43 -36.06
N THR A 7 -41.53 21.16 -36.33
CA THR A 7 -41.37 20.07 -35.33
C THR A 7 -40.00 19.41 -35.35
N THR A 8 -39.16 19.66 -36.36
CA THR A 8 -37.85 18.99 -36.50
C THR A 8 -36.68 19.85 -36.00
N VAL A 9 -36.90 21.15 -35.75
CA VAL A 9 -35.84 22.05 -35.28
C VAL A 9 -35.77 22.12 -33.75
N THR A 10 -36.83 21.78 -33.04
CA THR A 10 -36.85 21.83 -31.56
C THR A 10 -36.18 20.66 -30.87
N LEU A 11 -35.87 19.56 -31.59
CA LEU A 11 -35.19 18.38 -31.02
C LEU A 11 -33.68 18.37 -31.27
N ALA A 12 -33.19 19.19 -32.21
CA ALA A 12 -31.76 19.27 -32.52
C ALA A 12 -30.99 20.30 -31.67
N THR A 13 -31.67 21.21 -31.00
CA THR A 13 -31.06 22.23 -30.12
C THR A 13 -30.94 21.80 -28.66
N LEU A 14 -31.51 20.65 -28.26
CA LEU A 14 -31.45 20.16 -26.88
C LEU A 14 -30.28 19.19 -26.59
N ILE A 15 -29.42 18.92 -27.57
CA ILE A 15 -28.33 17.93 -27.46
C ILE A 15 -26.94 18.61 -27.29
N PHE A 16 -26.85 19.94 -27.32
CA PHE A 16 -25.56 20.66 -27.26
C PHE A 16 -25.25 21.42 -25.96
N THR A 17 -25.99 21.20 -24.86
CA THR A 17 -25.68 21.84 -23.55
C THR A 17 -25.33 20.85 -22.44
N LEU A 18 -24.94 19.62 -22.79
CA LEU A 18 -23.98 18.89 -21.95
C LEU A 18 -22.58 19.41 -22.31
N SER A 19 -22.36 20.72 -22.12
CA SER A 19 -21.02 21.21 -21.88
C SER A 19 -20.54 20.39 -20.71
N ALA A 20 -19.55 19.55 -20.99
CA ALA A 20 -18.76 18.90 -19.99
C ALA A 20 -18.45 19.96 -18.91
N CYS A 21 -19.08 19.82 -17.75
CA CYS A 21 -18.42 20.17 -16.50
C CYS A 21 -17.24 19.21 -16.37
N GLY A 22 -16.27 19.33 -17.27
CA GLY A 22 -14.91 18.95 -17.00
C GLY A 22 -14.47 19.98 -15.98
N THR A 23 -14.78 19.74 -14.72
CA THR A 23 -14.15 20.40 -13.59
C THR A 23 -12.67 20.06 -13.71
N THR A 24 -11.94 20.89 -14.45
CA THR A 24 -10.49 20.92 -14.38
C THR A 24 -10.18 21.36 -12.96
N LEU A 25 -9.91 20.37 -12.11
CA LEU A 25 -9.52 20.59 -10.72
C LEU A 25 -8.29 21.49 -10.70
N ALA A 26 -8.32 22.54 -9.88
CA ALA A 26 -7.31 23.59 -9.89
C ALA A 26 -5.95 23.08 -9.39
N PRO A 27 -4.83 23.65 -9.88
CA PRO A 27 -3.52 23.42 -9.28
C PRO A 27 -3.47 23.88 -7.82
N TYR A 28 -2.50 23.36 -7.06
CA TYR A 28 -2.29 23.78 -5.67
C TYR A 28 -2.01 25.30 -5.56
N ASP A 29 -2.72 25.96 -4.64
CA ASP A 29 -2.55 27.37 -4.30
C ASP A 29 -2.20 27.49 -2.82
N ALA A 30 -0.99 27.95 -2.53
CA ALA A 30 -0.50 28.12 -1.16
C ALA A 30 -1.19 29.26 -0.40
N ASN A 31 -1.95 30.13 -1.07
CA ASN A 31 -2.67 31.24 -0.44
C ASN A 31 -4.12 30.88 -0.06
N LYS A 32 -4.55 29.65 -0.35
CA LYS A 32 -5.88 29.14 0.00
C LYS A 32 -5.77 28.01 1.01
N ASP A 33 -6.84 27.83 1.77
CA ASP A 33 -6.93 26.73 2.72
C ASP A 33 -6.87 25.39 1.98
N LEU A 34 -6.13 24.43 2.56
CA LEU A 34 -5.92 23.13 1.94
C LEU A 34 -7.23 22.34 1.84
N GLY A 35 -8.09 22.43 2.87
CA GLY A 35 -9.36 21.71 2.96
C GLY A 35 -10.24 21.94 1.74
N GLU A 36 -10.54 23.20 1.39
CA GLU A 36 -11.34 23.53 0.21
C GLU A 36 -10.73 22.98 -1.10
N GLN A 37 -9.40 22.98 -1.22
CA GLN A 37 -8.72 22.54 -2.43
C GLN A 37 -8.78 21.02 -2.66
N ILE A 38 -9.00 20.25 -1.60
CA ILE A 38 -9.13 18.78 -1.66
C ILE A 38 -10.54 18.30 -1.26
N ASN A 39 -11.51 19.21 -1.20
CA ASN A 39 -12.87 18.95 -0.72
C ASN A 39 -12.92 18.26 0.66
N TYR A 40 -11.98 18.64 1.52
CA TYR A 40 -11.84 18.13 2.89
C TYR A 40 -11.67 16.60 2.93
N THR A 41 -11.11 16.00 1.87
CA THR A 41 -10.97 14.54 1.75
C THR A 41 -9.52 14.09 1.90
N ILE A 42 -9.29 13.18 2.86
CA ILE A 42 -8.05 12.40 2.97
C ILE A 42 -8.25 11.10 2.20
N THR A 43 -7.35 10.78 1.27
CA THR A 43 -7.41 9.51 0.51
C THR A 43 -6.74 8.40 1.31
N GLY A 44 -7.54 7.51 1.88
CA GLY A 44 -7.12 6.38 2.69
C GLY A 44 -6.83 5.11 1.88
N ILE A 45 -6.52 4.03 2.58
CA ILE A 45 -6.34 2.67 2.04
C ILE A 45 -7.47 1.75 2.52
N ASP A 46 -7.19 0.46 2.71
CA ASP A 46 -8.15 -0.55 3.15
C ASP A 46 -8.68 -0.25 4.56
N ALA A 47 -10.00 -0.30 4.77
CA ALA A 47 -10.66 0.13 6.01
C ALA A 47 -10.14 -0.55 7.28
N GLY A 48 -9.62 -1.77 7.16
CA GLY A 48 -9.08 -2.53 8.28
C GLY A 48 -7.66 -2.14 8.71
N ALA A 49 -6.95 -1.34 7.91
CA ALA A 49 -5.57 -0.99 8.19
C ALA A 49 -5.44 -0.11 9.45
N GLY A 50 -4.40 -0.34 10.26
CA GLY A 50 -4.17 0.43 11.49
C GLY A 50 -4.06 1.94 11.25
N ILE A 51 -3.45 2.34 10.13
CA ILE A 51 -3.34 3.75 9.73
C ILE A 51 -4.70 4.42 9.49
N MET A 52 -5.72 3.67 9.08
CA MET A 52 -7.07 4.21 8.90
C MET A 52 -7.70 4.57 10.25
N LEU A 53 -7.51 3.72 11.26
CA LEU A 53 -7.95 4.01 12.62
C LEU A 53 -7.17 5.19 13.21
N ALA A 54 -5.86 5.23 13.05
CA ALA A 54 -5.04 6.35 13.51
C ALA A 54 -5.45 7.67 12.83
N THR A 55 -5.79 7.62 11.53
CA THR A 55 -6.27 8.79 10.79
C THR A 55 -7.65 9.25 11.24
N GLN A 56 -8.55 8.30 11.54
CA GLN A 56 -9.86 8.64 12.12
C GLN A 56 -9.71 9.32 13.49
N ASN A 57 -8.82 8.81 14.35
CA ASN A 57 -8.49 9.46 15.62
C ASN A 57 -7.86 10.83 15.39
N ALA A 58 -7.02 11.01 14.36
CA ALA A 58 -6.43 12.29 14.05
C ALA A 58 -7.49 13.31 13.60
N ILE A 59 -8.49 12.89 12.83
CA ILE A 59 -9.63 13.76 12.45
C ILE A 59 -10.34 14.26 13.71
N GLU A 60 -10.61 13.38 14.66
CA GLU A 60 -11.28 13.73 15.93
C GLU A 60 -10.40 14.60 16.84
N ASP A 61 -9.15 14.17 17.07
CA ASP A 61 -8.23 14.85 18.00
C ASP A 61 -7.88 16.24 17.51
N TYR A 62 -7.75 16.46 16.19
CA TYR A 62 -7.48 17.78 15.62
C TYR A 62 -8.75 18.59 15.33
N HIS A 63 -9.94 18.10 15.68
CA HIS A 63 -11.23 18.74 15.41
C HIS A 63 -11.43 19.06 13.92
N LEU A 64 -10.95 18.18 13.04
CA LEU A 64 -11.09 18.36 11.59
C LEU A 64 -12.52 18.04 11.13
N ASP A 65 -13.27 17.27 11.93
CA ASP A 65 -14.69 16.99 11.71
C ASP A 65 -15.56 18.26 11.79
N ASP A 66 -15.17 19.27 12.58
CA ASP A 66 -15.84 20.59 12.63
C ASP A 66 -15.89 21.27 11.24
N ASP A 67 -14.88 21.02 10.40
CA ASP A 67 -14.75 21.54 9.03
C ASP A 67 -15.15 20.49 7.96
N ASN A 68 -15.83 19.41 8.35
CA ASN A 68 -16.26 18.31 7.47
C ASN A 68 -15.12 17.54 6.80
N TRP A 69 -13.94 17.43 7.45
CA TRP A 69 -12.92 16.52 6.97
C TRP A 69 -13.39 15.07 7.04
N GLN A 70 -13.08 14.31 5.99
CA GLN A 70 -13.49 12.93 5.84
C GLN A 70 -12.33 12.05 5.37
N LEU A 71 -12.29 10.83 5.89
CA LEU A 71 -11.38 9.78 5.44
C LEU A 71 -12.08 8.92 4.39
N GLN A 72 -11.60 8.99 3.15
CA GLN A 72 -12.09 8.15 2.07
C GLN A 72 -11.39 6.79 2.10
N THR A 73 -12.12 5.74 2.48
CA THR A 73 -11.66 4.35 2.33
C THR A 73 -11.41 3.99 0.87
N SER A 74 -10.29 3.32 0.59
CA SER A 74 -9.98 2.79 -0.73
C SER A 74 -9.13 1.50 -0.62
N SER A 75 -8.06 1.38 -1.41
CA SER A 75 -7.02 0.36 -1.31
C SER A 75 -5.66 1.01 -1.57
N THR A 76 -4.57 0.35 -1.22
CA THR A 76 -3.22 0.89 -1.48
C THR A 76 -2.98 1.22 -2.96
N ALA A 77 -3.44 0.35 -3.87
CA ALA A 77 -3.34 0.57 -5.32
C ALA A 77 -4.19 1.77 -5.79
N ALA A 78 -5.40 1.95 -5.23
CA ALA A 78 -6.25 3.07 -5.57
C ALA A 78 -5.69 4.41 -5.03
N MET A 79 -5.18 4.40 -3.80
CA MET A 79 -4.54 5.55 -3.17
C MET A 79 -3.31 6.00 -3.97
N THR A 80 -2.40 5.09 -4.29
CA THR A 80 -1.16 5.40 -5.04
C THR A 80 -1.44 5.86 -6.47
N SER A 81 -2.41 5.27 -7.15
CA SER A 81 -2.86 5.73 -8.48
C SER A 81 -3.45 7.15 -8.42
N THR A 82 -4.25 7.44 -7.38
CA THR A 82 -4.82 8.78 -7.15
C THR A 82 -3.73 9.80 -6.86
N LEU A 83 -2.75 9.45 -6.03
CA LEU A 83 -1.57 10.24 -5.73
C LEU A 83 -0.76 10.55 -7.00
N GLN A 84 -0.42 9.53 -7.79
CA GLN A 84 0.32 9.70 -9.04
C GLN A 84 -0.41 10.63 -10.01
N LYS A 85 -1.73 10.47 -10.14
CA LYS A 85 -2.55 11.35 -10.98
C LYS A 85 -2.56 12.79 -10.45
N ALA A 86 -2.71 12.99 -9.14
CA ALA A 86 -2.67 14.32 -8.54
C ALA A 86 -1.33 15.02 -8.78
N ILE A 87 -0.22 14.32 -8.59
CA ILE A 87 1.14 14.85 -8.84
C ILE A 87 1.32 15.21 -10.31
N LYS A 88 0.95 14.31 -11.24
CA LYS A 88 1.02 14.55 -12.69
C LYS A 88 0.23 15.80 -13.09
N ASP A 89 -0.94 15.96 -12.51
CA ASP A 89 -1.85 17.07 -12.78
C ASP A 89 -1.53 18.32 -11.94
N LYS A 90 -0.48 18.30 -11.09
CA LYS A 90 -0.08 19.36 -10.15
C LYS A 90 -1.21 19.79 -9.19
N ARG A 91 -2.01 18.83 -8.74
CA ARG A 91 -3.14 19.04 -7.83
C ARG A 91 -2.75 18.70 -6.39
N PRO A 92 -3.31 19.40 -5.40
CA PRO A 92 -3.11 19.04 -4.00
C PRO A 92 -3.80 17.72 -3.69
N ILE A 93 -3.22 16.95 -2.77
CA ILE A 93 -3.76 15.71 -2.25
C ILE A 93 -3.18 15.46 -0.86
N VAL A 94 -3.98 14.87 0.02
CA VAL A 94 -3.55 14.29 1.29
C VAL A 94 -3.89 12.81 1.26
N VAL A 95 -2.93 11.96 1.63
CA VAL A 95 -3.07 10.51 1.65
C VAL A 95 -2.63 9.94 2.98
N THR A 96 -3.16 8.78 3.37
CA THR A 96 -2.59 7.99 4.47
C THR A 96 -1.32 7.27 3.99
N GLY A 97 -0.15 7.79 4.35
CA GLY A 97 1.14 7.26 3.92
C GLY A 97 1.99 6.72 5.07
N TRP A 98 2.88 5.78 4.77
CA TRP A 98 3.80 5.15 5.72
C TRP A 98 5.17 4.95 5.09
N THR A 99 6.20 4.82 5.92
CA THR A 99 7.54 4.41 5.49
C THR A 99 7.93 3.09 6.15
N PRO A 100 8.63 2.19 5.44
CA PRO A 100 9.08 2.31 4.04
C PRO A 100 7.95 2.14 3.00
N HIS A 101 7.99 2.95 1.93
CA HIS A 101 7.11 2.79 0.76
C HIS A 101 7.75 3.44 -0.48
N TRP A 102 7.62 2.80 -1.66
CA TRP A 102 8.27 3.27 -2.90
C TRP A 102 7.89 4.69 -3.32
N MET A 103 6.71 5.15 -2.91
CA MET A 103 6.19 6.48 -3.27
C MET A 103 7.07 7.62 -2.77
N PHE A 104 7.77 7.44 -1.64
CA PHE A 104 8.70 8.44 -1.11
C PHE A 104 10.01 8.50 -1.89
N THR A 105 10.37 7.43 -2.60
CA THR A 105 11.53 7.44 -3.51
C THR A 105 11.14 7.99 -4.88
N LYS A 106 9.91 7.70 -5.34
CA LYS A 106 9.42 8.09 -6.68
C LYS A 106 8.92 9.52 -6.75
N PHE A 107 8.40 10.05 -5.64
CA PHE A 107 7.78 11.36 -5.57
C PHE A 107 8.34 12.20 -4.41
N ASP A 108 8.33 13.52 -4.58
CA ASP A 108 8.69 14.47 -3.52
C ASP A 108 7.50 14.66 -2.56
N LEU A 109 7.42 13.79 -1.56
CA LEU A 109 6.37 13.77 -0.54
C LEU A 109 6.94 14.20 0.81
N LYS A 110 6.08 14.77 1.65
CA LYS A 110 6.40 15.11 3.04
C LYS A 110 5.33 14.61 3.98
N PHE A 111 5.74 14.24 5.19
CA PHE A 111 4.81 14.05 6.30
C PHE A 111 4.30 15.42 6.79
N LEU A 112 3.03 15.46 7.19
CA LEU A 112 2.49 16.59 7.95
C LEU A 112 2.94 16.47 9.40
N GLU A 113 3.14 17.60 10.06
CA GLU A 113 3.52 17.61 11.48
C GLU A 113 2.37 17.08 12.34
N ASP A 114 2.70 16.19 13.28
CA ASP A 114 1.74 15.62 14.24
C ASP A 114 2.12 16.01 15.67
N PRO A 115 1.88 17.27 16.10
CA PRO A 115 2.23 17.74 17.44
C PRO A 115 1.48 17.02 18.58
N LYS A 116 0.33 16.39 18.30
CA LYS A 116 -0.43 15.57 19.25
C LYS A 116 0.04 14.12 19.29
N ASN A 117 0.92 13.71 18.38
CA ASN A 117 1.50 12.37 18.29
C ASN A 117 0.42 11.27 18.20
N VAL A 118 -0.63 11.53 17.42
CA VAL A 118 -1.75 10.60 17.19
C VAL A 118 -1.30 9.36 16.44
N TYR A 119 -0.37 9.52 15.49
CA TYR A 119 0.20 8.39 14.72
C TYR A 119 1.30 7.64 15.48
N GLY A 120 1.70 8.14 16.65
CA GLY A 120 2.71 7.51 17.50
C GLY A 120 4.15 7.67 17.01
N ASN A 121 5.04 6.87 17.61
CA ASN A 121 6.47 6.86 17.27
C ASN A 121 6.76 5.88 16.11
N ALA A 122 8.02 5.83 15.69
CA ALA A 122 8.49 4.87 14.69
C ALA A 122 8.01 3.43 15.00
N GLU A 123 7.26 2.87 14.06
CA GLU A 123 6.77 1.50 14.12
C GLU A 123 7.84 0.51 13.64
N ASN A 124 7.68 -0.75 14.04
CA ASN A 124 8.53 -1.85 13.58
C ASN A 124 7.67 -2.91 12.89
N ILE A 125 8.21 -3.50 11.83
CA ILE A 125 7.61 -4.65 11.15
C ILE A 125 8.11 -5.90 11.86
N HIS A 126 7.19 -6.81 12.19
CA HIS A 126 7.48 -8.04 12.91
C HIS A 126 7.05 -9.26 12.11
N THR A 127 7.91 -10.28 12.08
CA THR A 127 7.53 -11.62 11.65
C THR A 127 6.71 -12.27 12.76
N ILE A 128 5.52 -12.74 12.42
CA ILE A 128 4.65 -13.52 13.30
C ILE A 128 4.45 -14.90 12.74
N VAL A 129 4.35 -15.90 13.62
CA VAL A 129 4.16 -17.29 13.23
C VAL A 129 3.07 -17.92 14.08
N ARG A 130 2.41 -18.95 13.53
CA ARG A 130 1.44 -19.73 14.31
C ARG A 130 2.12 -20.41 15.50
N LYS A 131 1.34 -20.64 16.56
CA LYS A 131 1.83 -21.43 17.70
C LYS A 131 2.24 -22.84 17.23
N GLY A 132 3.33 -23.35 17.79
CA GLY A 132 3.88 -24.66 17.45
C GLY A 132 4.80 -24.69 16.23
N LEU A 133 4.95 -23.59 15.47
CA LEU A 133 5.78 -23.62 14.25
C LEU A 133 7.25 -23.97 14.56
N LYS A 134 7.78 -23.53 15.70
CA LYS A 134 9.15 -23.81 16.11
C LYS A 134 9.39 -25.31 16.29
N GLU A 135 8.40 -26.01 16.84
CA GLU A 135 8.45 -27.45 17.07
C GLU A 135 8.17 -28.23 15.78
N ASP A 136 7.18 -27.78 15.00
CA ASP A 136 6.72 -28.48 13.80
C ASP A 136 7.68 -28.33 12.61
N LYS A 137 8.24 -27.13 12.43
CA LYS A 137 9.09 -26.74 11.29
C LYS A 137 10.27 -25.88 11.78
N PRO A 138 11.22 -26.46 12.56
CA PRO A 138 12.32 -25.70 13.18
C PRO A 138 13.19 -24.96 12.17
N SER A 139 13.45 -25.55 10.99
CA SER A 139 14.25 -24.90 9.94
C SER A 139 13.56 -23.65 9.38
N ALA A 140 12.26 -23.72 9.08
CA ALA A 140 11.51 -22.53 8.66
C ALA A 140 11.44 -21.47 9.76
N TYR A 141 11.20 -21.89 11.01
CA TYR A 141 11.19 -20.97 12.14
C TYR A 141 12.52 -20.21 12.25
N GLU A 142 13.65 -20.90 12.11
CA GLU A 142 14.97 -20.29 12.16
C GLU A 142 15.19 -19.27 11.03
N VAL A 143 14.78 -19.57 9.80
CA VAL A 143 14.83 -18.60 8.69
C VAL A 143 13.98 -17.37 8.99
N LEU A 144 12.76 -17.58 9.49
CA LEU A 144 11.80 -16.51 9.80
C LEU A 144 12.24 -15.64 10.99
N ASP A 145 12.89 -16.23 11.98
CA ASP A 145 13.44 -15.55 13.17
C ASP A 145 14.72 -14.77 12.82
N ASN A 146 15.56 -15.32 11.92
CA ASN A 146 16.76 -14.65 11.43
C ASN A 146 16.46 -13.56 10.39
N PHE A 147 15.27 -13.58 9.77
CA PHE A 147 14.93 -12.64 8.71
C PHE A 147 14.97 -11.20 9.23
N PHE A 148 15.88 -10.43 8.65
CA PHE A 148 16.02 -9.02 8.91
C PHE A 148 16.58 -8.34 7.66
N TRP A 149 15.99 -7.20 7.32
CA TRP A 149 16.39 -6.36 6.20
C TRP A 149 16.02 -4.91 6.48
N THR A 150 16.61 -3.99 5.73
CA THR A 150 16.45 -2.55 5.95
C THR A 150 15.30 -1.95 5.14
N ALA A 151 14.90 -0.73 5.50
CA ALA A 151 13.94 0.05 4.72
C ALA A 151 14.41 0.31 3.27
N GLU A 152 15.72 0.43 3.05
CA GLU A 152 16.32 0.60 1.73
C GLU A 152 16.17 -0.67 0.90
N ASP A 153 16.44 -1.84 1.50
CA ASP A 153 16.26 -3.15 0.86
C ASP A 153 14.82 -3.36 0.42
N MET A 154 13.86 -3.01 1.29
CA MET A 154 12.44 -3.09 0.98
C MET A 154 12.07 -2.16 -0.17
N SER A 155 12.58 -0.93 -0.15
CA SER A 155 12.29 0.07 -1.16
C SER A 155 12.80 -0.34 -2.54
N GLU A 156 13.97 -1.00 -2.62
CA GLU A 156 14.52 -1.54 -3.87
C GLU A 156 13.55 -2.52 -4.54
N VAL A 157 13.06 -3.51 -3.78
CA VAL A 157 12.11 -4.52 -4.29
C VAL A 157 10.77 -3.89 -4.66
N MET A 158 10.23 -3.03 -3.80
CA MET A 158 8.96 -2.34 -4.06
C MET A 158 9.01 -1.48 -5.32
N LEU A 159 10.13 -0.82 -5.60
CA LEU A 159 10.29 0.00 -6.81
C LEU A 159 10.26 -0.84 -8.08
N GLU A 160 10.93 -2.00 -8.10
CA GLU A 160 10.87 -2.90 -9.25
C GLU A 160 9.46 -3.42 -9.51
N VAL A 161 8.74 -3.80 -8.44
CA VAL A 161 7.35 -4.24 -8.56
C VAL A 161 6.45 -3.14 -9.11
N ASN A 162 6.60 -1.92 -8.58
CA ASN A 162 5.86 -0.76 -9.06
C ASN A 162 6.18 -0.39 -10.52
N ASP A 163 7.39 -0.69 -11.00
CA ASP A 163 7.77 -0.50 -12.40
C ASP A 163 7.30 -1.67 -13.31
N GLY A 164 6.52 -2.60 -12.76
CA GLY A 164 5.77 -3.62 -13.49
C GLY A 164 6.43 -5.00 -13.51
N VAL A 165 7.49 -5.21 -12.71
CA VAL A 165 8.10 -6.53 -12.53
C VAL A 165 7.19 -7.38 -11.63
N ASP A 166 7.04 -8.67 -11.96
CA ASP A 166 6.33 -9.61 -11.09
C ASP A 166 7.01 -9.69 -9.70
N PRO A 167 6.27 -9.67 -8.58
CA PRO A 167 6.86 -9.70 -7.23
C PRO A 167 7.79 -10.87 -6.96
N GLU A 168 7.51 -12.05 -7.49
CA GLU A 168 8.36 -13.23 -7.31
C GLU A 168 9.68 -13.05 -8.06
N GLU A 169 9.63 -12.52 -9.27
CA GLU A 169 10.82 -12.26 -10.08
C GLU A 169 11.68 -11.12 -9.51
N ALA A 170 11.05 -10.05 -9.00
CA ALA A 170 11.73 -8.98 -8.28
C ALA A 170 12.47 -9.51 -7.03
N ALA A 171 11.81 -10.36 -6.24
CA ALA A 171 12.40 -11.00 -5.08
C ALA A 171 13.56 -11.94 -5.44
N LYS A 172 13.40 -12.81 -6.45
CA LYS A 172 14.48 -13.69 -6.95
C LYS A 172 15.69 -12.88 -7.38
N LYS A 173 15.49 -11.78 -8.10
CA LYS A 173 16.56 -10.90 -8.54
C LYS A 173 17.25 -10.24 -7.34
N TRP A 174 16.49 -9.71 -6.39
CA TRP A 174 17.05 -9.10 -5.18
C TRP A 174 17.87 -10.09 -4.37
N VAL A 175 17.34 -11.29 -4.13
CA VAL A 175 18.01 -12.37 -3.41
C VAL A 175 19.30 -12.79 -4.10
N LYS A 176 19.28 -12.93 -5.43
CA LYS A 176 20.48 -13.22 -6.23
C LYS A 176 21.54 -12.13 -6.13
N ASN A 177 21.13 -10.87 -6.03
CA ASN A 177 22.03 -9.71 -5.93
C ASN A 177 22.52 -9.46 -4.50
N ASN A 178 21.85 -10.02 -3.49
CA ASN A 178 22.16 -9.83 -2.07
C ASN A 178 22.52 -11.14 -1.35
N PRO A 179 23.43 -12.00 -1.89
CA PRO A 179 23.69 -13.32 -1.34
C PRO A 179 24.21 -13.28 0.09
N GLU A 180 25.02 -12.28 0.45
CA GLU A 180 25.55 -12.13 1.81
C GLU A 180 24.49 -11.79 2.85
N LYS A 181 23.42 -11.07 2.46
CA LYS A 181 22.30 -10.78 3.37
C LYS A 181 21.46 -12.03 3.57
N VAL A 182 21.15 -12.73 2.48
CA VAL A 182 20.32 -13.95 2.49
C VAL A 182 21.03 -15.09 3.23
N ALA A 183 22.35 -15.18 3.13
CA ALA A 183 23.18 -16.11 3.90
C ALA A 183 22.99 -15.94 5.41
N LYS A 184 22.81 -14.71 5.92
CA LYS A 184 22.55 -14.48 7.35
C LYS A 184 21.24 -15.09 7.84
N TRP A 185 20.30 -15.33 6.93
CA TRP A 185 19.00 -15.93 7.26
C TRP A 185 19.01 -17.45 7.10
N THR A 186 19.90 -17.99 6.27
CA THR A 186 19.82 -19.38 5.77
C THR A 186 21.05 -20.24 6.10
N ASP A 187 22.21 -19.64 6.39
CA ASP A 187 23.42 -20.38 6.72
C ASP A 187 23.28 -21.11 8.06
N GLY A 188 23.65 -22.39 8.08
CA GLY A 188 23.51 -23.24 9.26
C GLY A 188 22.12 -23.84 9.45
N VAL A 189 21.10 -23.33 8.75
CA VAL A 189 19.75 -23.88 8.79
C VAL A 189 19.72 -25.27 8.13
N LYS A 190 19.08 -26.24 8.80
CA LYS A 190 18.94 -27.60 8.28
C LYS A 190 18.04 -27.60 7.04
N LYS A 191 18.57 -28.06 5.91
CA LYS A 191 17.80 -28.24 4.67
C LYS A 191 16.70 -29.28 4.83
N VAL A 192 15.58 -29.04 4.15
CA VAL A 192 14.42 -29.93 4.05
C VAL A 192 14.22 -30.35 2.58
N ASP A 193 13.35 -31.33 2.34
CA ASP A 193 13.07 -31.85 0.99
C ASP A 193 11.57 -31.71 0.67
N GLY A 194 11.20 -30.56 0.10
CA GLY A 194 9.84 -30.29 -0.38
C GLY A 194 8.79 -30.19 0.73
N GLU A 195 9.20 -29.91 1.96
CA GLU A 195 8.24 -29.70 3.04
C GLU A 195 7.42 -28.43 2.76
N GLU A 196 6.09 -28.55 2.87
CA GLU A 196 5.21 -27.40 2.60
C GLU A 196 5.27 -26.35 3.71
N ILE A 197 5.29 -25.09 3.31
CA ILE A 197 5.05 -23.94 4.17
C ILE A 197 4.20 -22.90 3.45
N LYS A 198 3.30 -22.26 4.21
CA LYS A 198 2.39 -21.24 3.70
C LYS A 198 2.64 -19.93 4.44
N LEU A 199 2.86 -18.87 3.67
CA LEU A 199 2.97 -17.50 4.17
C LEU A 199 1.69 -16.75 3.81
N THR A 200 1.04 -16.17 4.81
CA THR A 200 -0.11 -15.28 4.62
C THR A 200 0.31 -13.84 4.84
N TYR A 201 -0.21 -12.93 4.03
CA TYR A 201 0.19 -11.53 4.07
C TYR A 201 -0.96 -10.62 3.64
N VAL A 202 -0.88 -9.33 3.96
CA VAL A 202 -1.82 -8.31 3.46
C VAL A 202 -1.22 -7.66 2.22
N ALA A 203 -2.01 -7.38 1.19
CA ALA A 203 -1.54 -6.89 -0.11
C ALA A 203 -1.10 -5.40 -0.11
N TRP A 204 -0.27 -5.02 0.85
CA TRP A 204 0.46 -3.76 0.91
C TRP A 204 1.83 -3.94 0.25
N ASP A 205 2.35 -2.91 -0.42
CA ASP A 205 3.60 -3.01 -1.20
C ASP A 205 4.79 -3.53 -0.38
N SER A 206 4.90 -3.10 0.88
CA SER A 206 5.90 -3.55 1.86
C SER A 206 5.80 -5.06 2.14
N GLU A 207 4.58 -5.55 2.35
CA GLU A 207 4.29 -6.95 2.68
C GLU A 207 4.36 -7.86 1.45
N ILE A 208 3.99 -7.36 0.27
CA ILE A 208 4.22 -8.03 -1.01
C ILE A 208 5.73 -8.27 -1.19
N ALA A 209 6.54 -7.22 -0.99
CA ALA A 209 7.98 -7.31 -1.14
C ALA A 209 8.60 -8.26 -0.12
N SER A 210 8.33 -8.07 1.18
CA SER A 210 8.91 -8.90 2.25
C SER A 210 8.53 -10.37 2.11
N THR A 211 7.25 -10.67 1.85
CA THR A 211 6.76 -12.05 1.77
C THR A 211 7.38 -12.80 0.60
N ASN A 212 7.55 -12.16 -0.56
CA ASN A 212 8.22 -12.79 -1.71
C ASN A 212 9.72 -13.01 -1.46
N VAL A 213 10.41 -12.08 -0.81
CA VAL A 213 11.84 -12.25 -0.45
C VAL A 213 12.03 -13.39 0.55
N VAL A 214 11.20 -13.45 1.60
CA VAL A 214 11.23 -14.53 2.60
C VAL A 214 10.88 -15.87 1.97
N ALA A 215 9.90 -15.90 1.06
CA ALA A 215 9.54 -17.12 0.34
C ALA A 215 10.74 -17.68 -0.44
N GLU A 216 11.49 -16.81 -1.11
CA GLU A 216 12.69 -17.24 -1.84
C GLU A 216 13.81 -17.72 -0.90
N ALA A 217 14.00 -17.10 0.26
CA ALA A 217 14.93 -17.59 1.27
C ALA A 217 14.56 -18.98 1.79
N LEU A 218 13.26 -19.23 2.05
CA LEU A 218 12.76 -20.55 2.46
C LEU A 218 12.96 -21.62 1.37
N ARG A 219 12.75 -21.26 0.10
CA ARG A 219 13.01 -22.16 -1.03
C ARG A 219 14.49 -22.56 -1.13
N GLN A 220 15.44 -21.69 -0.80
CA GLN A 220 16.86 -22.05 -0.76
C GLN A 220 17.20 -23.10 0.31
N VAL A 221 16.39 -23.19 1.36
CA VAL A 221 16.48 -24.21 2.42
C VAL A 221 15.70 -25.49 2.04
N GLY A 222 14.97 -25.49 0.93
CA GLY A 222 14.30 -26.66 0.35
C GLY A 222 12.81 -26.77 0.63
N TYR A 223 12.18 -25.72 1.17
CA TYR A 223 10.73 -25.68 1.40
C TYR A 223 9.94 -25.51 0.10
N ASP A 224 8.80 -26.20 -0.01
CA ASP A 224 7.75 -25.86 -0.98
C ASP A 224 6.90 -24.71 -0.41
N THR A 225 7.14 -23.51 -0.90
CA THR A 225 6.55 -22.28 -0.34
C THR A 225 5.36 -21.80 -1.15
N THR A 226 4.22 -21.70 -0.48
CA THR A 226 3.02 -21.03 -0.98
C THR A 226 2.83 -19.68 -0.30
N ILE A 227 2.42 -18.66 -1.06
CA ILE A 227 2.09 -17.35 -0.51
C ILE A 227 0.62 -17.03 -0.81
N GLN A 228 -0.09 -16.45 0.16
CA GLN A 228 -1.49 -16.09 0.00
C GLN A 228 -1.78 -14.71 0.57
N ALA A 229 -2.23 -13.81 -0.31
CA ALA A 229 -2.79 -12.52 0.11
C ALA A 229 -4.13 -12.71 0.83
N MET A 230 -4.34 -11.94 1.89
CA MET A 230 -5.55 -11.93 2.69
C MET A 230 -5.86 -10.51 3.15
N GLU A 231 -7.13 -10.25 3.47
CA GLU A 231 -7.50 -9.08 4.26
C GLU A 231 -6.86 -9.16 5.66
N ILE A 232 -6.64 -8.00 6.30
CA ILE A 232 -5.90 -7.91 7.56
C ILE A 232 -6.51 -8.77 8.69
N GLN A 233 -7.83 -8.77 8.90
CA GLN A 233 -8.44 -9.57 9.97
C GLN A 233 -8.33 -11.09 9.71
N PRO A 234 -8.66 -11.60 8.50
CA PRO A 234 -8.37 -12.98 8.14
C PRO A 234 -6.89 -13.37 8.23
N MET A 235 -5.95 -12.47 7.89
CA MET A 235 -4.51 -12.72 8.06
C MET A 235 -4.18 -12.99 9.53
N TRP A 236 -4.61 -12.12 10.44
CA TRP A 236 -4.42 -12.34 11.88
C TRP A 236 -5.08 -13.63 12.39
N ALA A 237 -6.29 -13.92 11.93
CA ALA A 237 -6.97 -15.18 12.27
C ALA A 237 -6.19 -16.40 11.78
N SER A 238 -5.62 -16.35 10.57
CA SER A 238 -4.87 -17.46 9.97
C SER A 238 -3.60 -17.84 10.75
N VAL A 239 -2.99 -16.87 11.43
CA VAL A 239 -1.81 -17.10 12.27
C VAL A 239 -2.23 -17.59 13.67
N ALA A 240 -3.40 -17.17 14.15
CA ALA A 240 -3.89 -17.48 15.49
C ALA A 240 -4.45 -18.91 15.64
N THR A 241 -4.92 -19.53 14.55
CA THR A 241 -5.58 -20.85 14.52
C THR A 241 -4.72 -21.91 13.86
#